data_AF-A0A378LAD7-F1
#
_entry.id   AF-A0A378LAD7-F1
#
_cell.length_a   1.000
_cell.length_b   1.000
_cell.length_c   1.000
_cell.angle_alpha   90.00
_cell.angle_beta   90.00
_cell.angle_gamma   90.00
#
_symmetry.space_group_name_H-M   'P 1'
#
loop_
_entity.id
_entity.type
_entity.pdbx_description
1 polymer ?
#
loop_
_entity_poly.entity_id
_entity_poly.type
_entity_poly.pdbx_seq_one_letter_code
_entity_poly.pdbx_strand_id
1 'polypeptide(L)'
;MTKKLHTAFYIFLGCTLISFTSNAEETSTSTANPTATPTSTTDTSGTKSDNSAEISKDKWLKSVTPLLPDLICKGFENDPQLKKRLDDIKMNYEQCIAAIPESVSKCQQQLYGSIPDKINNDSAAVWGKSLGECIGKDFAIKYLIPKS
;
A
#
# COMPACT_ATOMS: atom_id res chain seq x y z
N MET A 1 -48.76 13.58 17.28
CA MET A 1 -47.85 12.83 18.17
C MET A 1 -47.43 11.55 17.46
N THR A 2 -46.21 11.49 16.93
CA THR A 2 -45.68 10.32 16.21
C THR A 2 -44.26 10.06 16.68
N LYS A 3 -44.09 9.01 17.50
CA LYS A 3 -42.79 8.54 18.00
C LYS A 3 -42.20 7.60 16.95
N LYS A 4 -41.04 7.94 16.38
CA LYS A 4 -40.27 7.04 15.52
C LYS A 4 -39.14 6.42 16.35
N LEU A 5 -39.32 5.14 16.71
CA LEU A 5 -38.26 4.29 17.26
C LEU A 5 -37.14 4.13 16.22
N HIS A 6 -35.90 4.35 16.64
CA HIS A 6 -34.71 3.93 15.90
C HIS A 6 -34.33 2.54 16.40
N THR A 7 -34.49 1.53 15.55
CA THR A 7 -33.97 0.17 15.77
C THR A 7 -32.59 0.10 15.14
N ALA A 8 -31.57 -0.06 15.98
CA ALA A 8 -30.19 -0.29 15.59
C ALA A 8 -30.04 -1.70 14.97
N PHE A 9 -29.55 -1.77 13.73
CA PHE A 9 -29.13 -3.02 13.11
C PHE A 9 -27.63 -3.23 13.38
N TYR A 10 -27.32 -4.16 14.28
CA TYR A 10 -25.99 -4.73 14.43
C TYR A 10 -25.79 -5.80 13.35
N ILE A 11 -24.86 -5.57 12.41
CA ILE A 11 -24.40 -6.60 11.48
C ILE A 11 -23.19 -7.27 12.10
N PHE A 12 -23.40 -8.47 12.66
CA PHE A 12 -22.33 -9.43 12.93
C PHE A 12 -21.87 -10.01 11.59
N LEU A 13 -20.74 -9.53 11.06
CA LEU A 13 -20.08 -10.15 9.91
C LEU A 13 -19.11 -11.21 10.45
N GLY A 14 -19.56 -12.46 10.44
CA GLY A 14 -18.74 -13.61 10.83
C GLY A 14 -17.60 -13.86 9.83
N CYS A 15 -16.37 -13.87 10.32
CA CYS A 15 -15.21 -14.36 9.59
C CYS A 15 -15.30 -15.87 9.37
N THR A 16 -15.65 -16.30 8.16
CA THR A 16 -15.32 -17.66 7.71
C THR A 16 -13.83 -17.71 7.36
N LEU A 17 -13.06 -18.44 8.15
CA LEU A 17 -11.67 -18.76 7.89
C LEU A 17 -11.59 -19.60 6.60
N ILE A 18 -11.01 -19.05 5.55
CA ILE A 18 -10.62 -19.81 4.36
C ILE A 18 -9.22 -20.37 4.64
N SER A 19 -9.13 -21.68 4.83
CA SER A 19 -7.86 -22.40 4.89
C SER A 19 -7.24 -22.45 3.49
N PHE A 20 -6.05 -21.88 3.33
CA PHE A 20 -5.21 -22.08 2.14
C PHE A 20 -4.44 -23.40 2.31
N THR A 21 -4.66 -24.36 1.41
CA THR A 21 -3.85 -25.58 1.33
C THR A 21 -2.58 -25.28 0.54
N SER A 22 -1.43 -25.36 1.20
CA SER A 22 -0.11 -25.20 0.58
C SER A 22 0.24 -26.49 -0.18
N ASN A 23 0.28 -26.45 -1.52
CA ASN A 23 0.92 -27.51 -2.30
C ASN A 23 2.42 -27.24 -2.34
N ALA A 24 3.20 -28.04 -1.63
CA ALA A 24 4.64 -28.14 -1.84
C ALA A 24 4.88 -29.25 -2.87
N GLU A 25 5.40 -28.88 -4.05
CA GLU A 25 5.95 -29.84 -5.00
C GLU A 25 7.45 -29.95 -4.74
N GLU A 26 7.87 -31.10 -4.20
CA GLU A 26 9.27 -31.50 -4.11
C GLU A 26 9.74 -32.00 -5.48
N THR A 27 10.80 -31.39 -6.01
CA THR A 27 11.64 -32.05 -7.01
C THR A 27 13.03 -32.22 -6.42
N SER A 28 13.30 -33.46 -6.01
CA SER A 28 14.61 -33.95 -5.59
C SER A 28 15.48 -34.20 -6.83
N THR A 29 16.73 -33.72 -6.79
CA THR A 29 17.83 -34.34 -7.57
C THR A 29 19.07 -34.36 -6.71
N SER A 30 19.41 -35.58 -6.28
CA SER A 30 20.59 -35.95 -5.52
C SER A 30 21.86 -35.83 -6.37
N THR A 31 22.97 -35.39 -5.78
CA THR A 31 24.32 -35.94 -6.04
C THR A 31 25.21 -35.70 -4.81
N ALA A 32 25.79 -36.80 -4.29
CA ALA A 32 26.68 -36.93 -3.13
C ALA A 32 28.13 -36.48 -3.48
N ASN A 33 29.15 -36.27 -2.63
CA ASN A 33 29.49 -36.53 -1.22
C ASN A 33 30.85 -35.75 -0.94
N PRO A 34 31.64 -36.05 0.12
CA PRO A 34 31.68 -35.46 1.47
C PRO A 34 32.89 -34.52 1.76
N THR A 35 32.93 -33.88 2.94
CA THR A 35 34.04 -33.98 3.94
C THR A 35 34.26 -32.71 4.78
N ALA A 36 34.41 -32.95 6.10
CA ALA A 36 35.04 -32.16 7.17
C ALA A 36 34.25 -31.05 7.90
N THR A 37 33.76 -31.44 9.08
CA THR A 37 33.61 -30.62 10.30
C THR A 37 34.98 -30.07 10.74
N PRO A 38 35.04 -28.92 11.43
CA PRO A 38 35.12 -29.03 12.89
C PRO A 38 34.21 -28.06 13.65
N THR A 39 33.84 -28.55 14.82
CA THR A 39 33.10 -27.97 15.93
C THR A 39 33.53 -26.54 16.31
N SER A 40 32.56 -25.67 16.56
CA SER A 40 32.63 -24.67 17.64
C SER A 40 31.25 -24.33 18.17
N THR A 41 31.06 -24.72 19.43
CA THR A 41 30.03 -24.23 20.34
C THR A 41 30.15 -22.71 20.50
N THR A 42 29.08 -21.97 20.28
CA THR A 42 28.74 -20.76 21.07
C THR A 42 27.24 -20.52 20.91
N ASP A 43 26.55 -20.55 22.04
CA ASP A 43 25.17 -20.13 22.20
C ASP A 43 24.96 -18.69 21.70
N THR A 44 23.99 -18.47 20.82
CA THR A 44 23.13 -17.29 20.88
C THR A 44 21.81 -17.62 20.20
N SER A 45 20.78 -17.70 21.03
CA SER A 45 19.38 -17.76 20.67
C SER A 45 18.99 -16.62 19.72
N GLY A 46 18.33 -16.99 18.62
CA GLY A 46 17.36 -16.13 17.95
C GLY A 46 17.87 -15.38 16.73
N THR A 47 17.83 -16.04 15.57
CA THR A 47 17.50 -15.32 14.32
C THR A 47 16.36 -16.08 13.65
N LYS A 48 15.15 -15.66 14.02
CA LYS A 48 13.95 -15.92 13.25
C LYS A 48 14.21 -15.31 11.87
N SER A 49 14.46 -16.15 10.88
CA SER A 49 14.54 -15.76 9.47
C SER A 49 13.13 -15.41 8.98
N ASP A 50 12.60 -14.27 9.44
CA ASP A 50 11.58 -13.55 8.71
C ASP A 50 12.35 -12.69 7.70
N ASN A 51 12.47 -13.19 6.47
CA ASN A 51 12.96 -12.41 5.32
C ASN A 51 11.94 -11.31 4.96
N SER A 52 11.63 -10.42 5.91
CA SER A 52 11.07 -9.12 5.60
C SER A 52 12.23 -8.30 5.06
N ALA A 53 12.42 -8.33 3.74
CA ALA A 53 13.49 -7.60 3.07
C ALA A 53 13.33 -6.10 3.37
N GLU A 54 14.07 -5.64 4.37
CA GLU A 54 14.06 -4.27 4.82
C GLU A 54 14.78 -3.40 3.78
N ILE A 55 14.09 -2.40 3.22
CA ILE A 55 14.63 -1.49 2.22
C ILE A 55 14.72 -0.07 2.79
N SER A 56 15.64 0.76 2.27
CA SER A 56 15.70 2.16 2.69
C SER A 56 14.49 2.95 2.20
N LYS A 57 14.12 4.01 2.92
CA LYS A 57 13.05 4.93 2.53
C LYS A 57 13.21 5.47 1.11
N ASP A 58 14.45 5.80 0.71
CA ASP A 58 14.73 6.34 -0.63
C ASP A 58 14.51 5.29 -1.72
N LYS A 59 14.89 4.05 -1.45
CA LYS A 59 14.67 2.94 -2.38
C LYS A 59 13.18 2.64 -2.50
N TRP A 60 12.48 2.62 -1.37
CA TRP A 60 11.03 2.44 -1.34
C TRP A 60 10.30 3.54 -2.13
N LEU A 61 10.60 4.81 -1.86
CA LEU A 61 10.00 5.96 -2.56
C LEU A 61 10.24 5.89 -4.07
N LYS A 62 11.47 5.57 -4.51
CA LYS A 62 11.79 5.40 -5.93
C LYS A 62 10.98 4.28 -6.59
N SER A 63 10.64 3.23 -5.85
CA SER A 63 9.83 2.12 -6.37
C SER A 63 8.33 2.45 -6.43
N VAL A 64 7.79 3.21 -5.46
CA VAL A 64 6.34 3.47 -5.41
C VAL A 64 5.93 4.69 -6.22
N THR A 65 6.72 5.77 -6.22
CA THR A 65 6.41 7.03 -6.90
C THR A 65 5.95 6.90 -8.36
N PRO A 66 6.59 6.09 -9.24
CA PRO A 66 6.14 5.96 -10.63
C PRO A 66 4.80 5.23 -10.78
N LEU A 67 4.35 4.49 -9.76
CA LEU A 67 3.09 3.74 -9.79
C LEU A 67 1.90 4.59 -9.35
N LEU A 68 2.15 5.66 -8.58
CA LEU A 68 1.10 6.48 -7.96
C LEU A 68 0.17 7.15 -8.97
N PRO A 69 0.64 7.76 -10.08
CA PRO A 69 -0.26 8.39 -11.04
C PRO A 69 -1.35 7.44 -11.57
N ASP A 70 -0.95 6.25 -12.00
CA ASP A 70 -1.85 5.24 -12.52
C ASP A 70 -2.82 4.74 -11.43
N LEU A 71 -2.31 4.39 -10.24
CA LEU A 71 -3.13 3.88 -9.14
C LEU A 71 -4.14 4.92 -8.62
N ILE A 72 -3.73 6.18 -8.49
CA ILE A 72 -4.61 7.24 -7.99
C ILE A 72 -5.71 7.55 -9.00
N CYS A 73 -5.36 7.70 -10.29
CA CYS A 73 -6.36 7.99 -11.32
C CYS A 73 -7.35 6.83 -11.48
N LYS A 74 -6.89 5.58 -11.45
CA LYS A 74 -7.78 4.41 -11.40
C LYS A 74 -8.67 4.43 -10.16
N GLY A 75 -8.12 4.83 -9.01
CA GLY A 75 -8.89 4.99 -7.77
C GLY A 75 -10.05 5.98 -7.94
N PHE A 76 -9.81 7.11 -8.61
CA PHE A 76 -10.85 8.09 -8.89
C PHE A 76 -11.87 7.63 -9.92
N GLU A 77 -11.45 6.89 -10.95
CA GLU A 77 -12.37 6.34 -11.96
C GLU A 77 -13.26 5.23 -11.40
N ASN A 78 -12.73 4.42 -10.48
CA ASN A 78 -13.46 3.32 -9.85
C ASN A 78 -14.41 3.78 -8.75
N ASP A 79 -14.22 4.99 -8.20
CA ASP A 79 -15.15 5.59 -7.25
C ASP A 79 -16.20 6.44 -8.00
N PRO A 80 -17.50 6.10 -7.96
CA PRO A 80 -18.53 6.81 -8.73
C PRO A 80 -18.65 8.31 -8.38
N GLN A 81 -18.35 8.69 -7.14
CA GLN A 81 -18.44 10.07 -6.70
C GLN A 81 -17.24 10.89 -7.21
N LEU A 82 -16.03 10.34 -7.13
CA LEU A 82 -14.82 10.99 -7.64
C LEU A 82 -14.80 11.01 -9.17
N LYS A 83 -15.23 9.93 -9.81
CA LYS A 83 -15.40 9.86 -11.26
C LYS A 83 -16.33 10.94 -11.77
N LYS A 84 -17.49 11.12 -11.12
CA LYS A 84 -18.42 12.19 -11.49
C LYS A 84 -17.74 13.56 -11.44
N ARG A 85 -16.91 13.83 -10.43
CA ARG A 85 -16.18 15.11 -10.32
C ARG A 85 -15.14 15.28 -11.42
N LEU A 86 -14.41 14.22 -11.78
CA LEU A 86 -13.49 14.23 -12.92
C LEU A 86 -14.22 14.53 -14.23
N ASP A 87 -15.37 13.87 -14.45
CA ASP A 87 -16.20 14.05 -15.63
C ASP A 87 -16.79 15.49 -15.68
N ASP A 88 -17.24 16.03 -14.55
CA ASP A 88 -17.76 17.40 -14.43
C ASP A 88 -16.72 18.45 -14.85
N ILE A 89 -15.44 18.23 -14.53
CA ILE A 89 -14.33 19.11 -14.93
C ILE A 89 -13.71 18.73 -16.29
N LYS A 90 -14.28 17.74 -16.98
CA LYS A 90 -13.80 17.20 -18.26
C LYS A 90 -12.34 16.74 -18.22
N MET A 91 -11.89 16.22 -17.08
CA MET A 91 -10.56 15.66 -16.93
C MET A 91 -10.57 14.19 -17.29
N ASN A 92 -9.84 13.81 -18.33
CA ASN A 92 -9.68 12.42 -18.73
C ASN A 92 -8.53 11.73 -17.95
N TYR A 93 -8.39 10.42 -18.14
CA TYR A 93 -7.37 9.61 -17.49
C TYR A 93 -5.94 10.11 -17.71
N GLU A 94 -5.59 10.46 -18.96
CA GLU A 94 -4.25 10.93 -19.31
C GLU A 94 -3.92 12.28 -18.65
N GLN A 95 -4.89 13.18 -18.61
CA GLN A 95 -4.77 14.46 -17.91
C GLN A 95 -4.65 14.27 -16.40
N CYS A 96 -5.39 13.32 -15.83
CA CYS A 96 -5.24 12.95 -14.44
C CYS A 96 -3.80 12.47 -14.16
N ILE A 97 -3.29 11.51 -14.94
CA ILE A 97 -1.91 11.01 -14.79
C ILE A 97 -0.90 12.14 -14.91
N ALA A 98 -1.09 13.07 -15.85
CA ALA A 98 -0.19 14.20 -16.03
C ALA A 98 -0.22 15.21 -14.87
N ALA A 99 -1.34 15.32 -14.16
CA ALA A 99 -1.52 16.26 -13.05
C ALA A 99 -1.07 15.69 -11.68
N ILE A 100 -1.05 14.36 -11.51
CA ILE A 100 -0.66 13.73 -10.25
C ILE A 100 0.80 13.98 -9.82
N PRO A 101 1.83 13.98 -10.70
CA PRO A 101 3.23 14.15 -10.32
C PRO A 101 3.53 15.38 -9.45
N GLU A 102 2.79 16.49 -9.65
CA GLU A 102 2.91 17.68 -8.83
C GLU A 102 2.51 17.40 -7.37
N SER A 103 1.38 16.71 -7.18
CA SER A 103 0.86 16.29 -5.87
C SER A 103 1.78 15.25 -5.22
N VAL A 104 2.35 14.33 -6.03
CA VAL A 104 3.33 13.34 -5.55
C VAL A 104 4.57 14.01 -4.99
N SER A 105 5.17 14.95 -5.72
CA SER A 105 6.37 15.68 -5.27
C SER A 105 6.11 16.42 -3.96
N LYS A 106 4.98 17.13 -3.88
CA LYS A 106 4.56 17.85 -2.67
C LYS A 106 4.37 16.92 -1.48
N CYS A 107 3.62 15.83 -1.65
CA CYS A 107 3.33 14.88 -0.58
C CYS A 107 4.56 14.09 -0.13
N GLN A 108 5.44 13.74 -1.07
CA GLN A 108 6.71 13.11 -0.73
C GLN A 108 7.54 14.04 0.16
N GLN A 109 7.68 15.32 -0.18
CA GLN A 109 8.40 16.29 0.65
C GLN A 109 7.79 16.47 2.05
N GLN A 110 6.46 16.51 2.14
CA GLN A 110 5.75 16.66 3.41
C GLN A 110 5.91 15.45 4.32
N LEU A 111 5.93 14.24 3.75
CA LEU A 111 5.99 12.99 4.53
C LEU A 111 7.41 12.48 4.76
N TYR A 112 8.39 12.90 3.95
CA TYR A 112 9.76 12.36 3.97
C TYR A 112 10.42 12.38 5.37
N GLY A 113 10.21 13.45 6.14
CA GLY A 113 10.76 13.58 7.49
C GLY A 113 10.10 12.66 8.52
N SER A 114 8.91 12.14 8.23
CA SER A 114 8.14 11.26 9.11
C SER A 114 8.32 9.78 8.74
N ILE A 115 8.70 9.49 7.49
CA ILE A 115 8.96 8.14 7.02
C ILE A 115 10.24 7.60 7.70
N PRO A 116 10.19 6.41 8.34
CA PRO A 116 11.37 5.82 8.96
C PRO A 116 12.43 5.51 7.90
N ASP A 117 13.71 5.57 8.28
CA ASP A 117 14.82 5.35 7.36
C ASP A 117 14.79 3.96 6.68
N LYS A 118 14.13 3.02 7.34
CA LYS A 118 13.96 1.65 6.88
C LYS A 118 12.49 1.27 6.82
N ILE A 119 12.12 0.60 5.74
CA ILE A 119 10.77 0.20 5.40
C ILE A 119 10.74 -1.32 5.24
N ASN A 120 9.82 -1.95 5.95
CA ASN A 120 9.42 -3.34 5.81
C ASN A 120 8.02 -3.43 5.18
N ASN A 121 7.47 -4.64 5.02
CA ASN A 121 6.16 -4.81 4.37
C ASN A 121 5.02 -4.07 5.10
N ASP A 122 4.96 -4.19 6.43
CA ASP A 122 3.91 -3.57 7.24
C ASP A 122 3.96 -2.05 7.17
N SER A 123 5.15 -1.47 7.32
CA SER A 123 5.36 -0.02 7.21
C SER A 123 5.17 0.49 5.78
N ALA A 124 5.52 -0.29 4.75
CA ALA A 124 5.28 0.08 3.35
C ALA A 124 3.78 0.25 3.07
N ALA A 125 2.93 -0.62 3.62
CA ALA A 125 1.48 -0.49 3.46
C ALA A 125 0.94 0.77 4.13
N VAL A 126 1.39 1.06 5.36
CA VAL A 126 1.01 2.28 6.11
C VAL A 126 1.42 3.54 5.35
N TRP A 127 2.70 3.63 4.96
CA TRP A 127 3.21 4.82 4.28
C TRP A 127 2.71 4.96 2.84
N GLY A 128 2.46 3.84 2.15
CA GLY A 128 1.81 3.85 0.84
C GLY A 128 0.40 4.43 0.91
N LYS A 129 -0.37 4.05 1.95
CA LYS A 129 -1.70 4.63 2.21
C LYS A 129 -1.60 6.11 2.55
N SER A 130 -0.71 6.51 3.46
CA SER A 130 -0.53 7.94 3.81
C SER A 130 -0.12 8.79 2.61
N LEU A 131 0.76 8.28 1.76
CA LEU A 131 1.17 8.98 0.53
C LEU A 131 0.01 9.11 -0.44
N GLY A 132 -0.75 8.04 -0.67
CA GLY A 132 -1.94 8.05 -1.52
C GLY A 132 -3.05 8.99 -1.02
N GLU A 133 -3.32 9.00 0.29
CA GLU A 133 -4.29 9.91 0.91
C GLU A 133 -3.87 11.37 0.76
N CYS A 134 -2.59 11.68 0.97
CA CYS A 134 -2.07 13.03 0.77
C CYS A 134 -2.26 13.48 -0.68
N ILE A 135 -1.86 12.64 -1.65
CA ILE A 135 -1.98 12.94 -3.08
C ILE A 135 -3.44 13.12 -3.47
N GLY A 136 -4.30 12.20 -3.05
CA GLY A 136 -5.71 12.23 -3.38
C GLY A 136 -6.39 13.51 -2.87
N LYS A 137 -6.05 13.93 -1.64
CA LYS A 137 -6.56 15.17 -1.05
C LYS A 137 -6.03 16.41 -1.77
N ASP A 138 -4.72 16.49 -2.04
CA ASP A 138 -4.13 17.65 -2.74
C ASP A 138 -4.73 17.81 -4.13
N PHE A 139 -4.85 16.71 -4.87
CA PHE A 139 -5.46 16.68 -6.19
C PHE A 139 -6.93 17.11 -6.14
N ALA A 140 -7.71 16.58 -5.19
CA ALA A 140 -9.12 16.94 -5.05
C ALA A 140 -9.30 18.44 -4.78
N ILE A 141 -8.49 19.03 -3.91
CA ILE A 141 -8.52 20.48 -3.62
C ILE A 141 -8.18 21.32 -4.85
N LYS A 142 -7.22 20.86 -5.67
CA LYS A 142 -6.79 21.59 -6.87
C LYS A 142 -7.82 21.55 -7.98
N TYR A 143 -8.39 20.37 -8.24
CA TYR A 143 -9.13 20.09 -9.47
C TYR A 143 -10.60 19.73 -9.22
N LEU A 144 -10.92 18.94 -8.20
CA LEU A 144 -12.25 18.35 -8.02
C LEU A 144 -13.22 19.20 -7.20
N ILE A 145 -12.70 20.08 -6.34
CA ILE A 145 -13.50 20.99 -5.51
C ILE A 145 -13.68 22.32 -6.26
N PRO A 146 -14.91 22.73 -6.59
CA PRO A 146 -15.16 24.04 -7.18
C PRO A 146 -14.66 25.13 -6.25
N LYS A 147 -13.87 26.06 -6.78
CA LYS A 147 -13.55 27.30 -6.06
C LYS A 147 -14.83 28.13 -6.04
N SER A 148 -15.37 28.32 -4.83
CA SER A 148 -16.60 29.10 -4.59
C SER A 148 -16.39 30.58 -4.92
#